data_AF-U5CZP9-F1
#
_entry.id   AF-U5CZP9-F1
#
_cell.length_a   1.000
_cell.length_b   1.000
_cell.length_c   1.000
_cell.angle_alpha   90.00
_cell.angle_beta   90.00
_cell.angle_gamma   90.00
#
_symmetry.space_group_name_H-M   'P 1'
#
loop_
_entity.id
_entity.type
_entity.pdbx_description
1 polymer ?
#
loop_
_entity_poly.entity_id
_entity_poly.type
_entity_poly.pdbx_seq_one_letter_code
_entity_poly.pdbx_strand_id
1 'polypeptide(L)'
;MMKKDGYESGSKTFDLGVWKLCVHGRAEQADKLCKEAEERGVTIKSTVCEVDPRFDEKKNAKKEKPKRETLPMKIERKRRGRGLGTQAELCEEAE
;
A
#
# COMPACT_ATOMS: atom_id res chain seq x y z
N MET A 1 22.71 -1.39 -3.79
CA MET A 1 21.98 -1.76 -5.03
C MET A 1 23.01 -1.90 -6.14
N MET A 2 23.12 -3.09 -6.75
CA MET A 2 23.92 -3.54 -7.94
C MET A 2 25.35 -3.03 -8.23
N LYS A 3 25.92 -2.14 -7.42
CA LYS A 3 27.29 -1.60 -7.55
C LYS A 3 28.32 -2.31 -6.66
N LYS A 4 27.90 -3.34 -5.90
CA LYS A 4 28.74 -3.93 -4.85
C LYS A 4 29.84 -4.82 -5.42
N ASP A 5 29.57 -5.41 -6.59
CA ASP A 5 30.50 -6.18 -7.37
C ASP A 5 30.75 -5.34 -8.63
N GLY A 6 32.02 -5.02 -8.94
CA GLY A 6 32.42 -4.07 -10.00
C GLY A 6 32.11 -4.54 -11.44
N TYR A 7 30.93 -5.09 -11.67
CA TYR A 7 30.44 -5.59 -12.94
C TYR A 7 29.68 -4.49 -13.69
N GLU A 8 30.13 -4.20 -14.91
CA GLU A 8 29.41 -3.31 -15.81
C GLU A 8 28.12 -3.99 -16.28
N SER A 9 26.98 -3.43 -15.87
CA SER A 9 25.66 -3.91 -16.23
C SER A 9 25.39 -3.71 -17.71
N GLY A 10 25.20 -4.79 -18.46
CA GLY A 10 24.79 -4.75 -19.86
C GLY A 10 23.33 -4.36 -20.07
N SER A 11 22.92 -4.17 -21.33
CA SER A 11 21.57 -3.75 -21.73
C SER A 11 20.45 -4.62 -21.16
N LYS A 12 20.58 -5.94 -21.26
CA LYS A 12 19.59 -6.91 -20.71
C LYS A 12 19.40 -6.77 -19.21
N THR A 13 20.46 -6.40 -18.49
CA THR A 13 20.40 -6.22 -17.03
C THR A 13 19.52 -5.04 -16.65
N PHE A 14 19.66 -3.94 -17.40
CA PHE A 14 18.80 -2.78 -17.22
C PHE A 14 17.35 -3.07 -17.62
N ASP A 15 17.12 -3.71 -18.77
CA ASP A 15 15.76 -4.10 -19.21
C ASP A 15 15.06 -4.94 -18.12
N LEU A 16 15.74 -5.95 -17.57
CA LEU A 16 15.19 -6.80 -16.50
C LEU A 16 14.93 -6.04 -15.20
N GLY A 17 15.82 -5.09 -14.85
CA GLY A 17 15.69 -4.26 -13.66
C GLY A 17 14.49 -3.33 -13.74
N VAL A 18 14.35 -2.61 -14.86
CA VAL A 18 13.21 -1.71 -15.14
C VAL A 18 11.92 -2.52 -15.13
N TRP A 19 11.89 -3.66 -15.83
CA TRP A 19 10.73 -4.55 -15.88
C TRP A 19 10.26 -4.96 -14.49
N LYS A 20 11.17 -5.45 -13.65
CA LYS A 20 10.84 -5.94 -12.31
C LYS A 20 10.34 -4.82 -11.40
N LEU A 21 10.96 -3.64 -11.46
CA LEU A 21 10.53 -2.48 -10.69
C LEU A 21 9.13 -2.01 -11.11
N CYS A 22 8.83 -2.03 -12.40
CA CYS A 22 7.52 -1.68 -12.96
C CYS A 22 6.42 -2.64 -12.47
N VAL A 23 6.66 -3.95 -12.54
CA VAL A 23 5.75 -5.00 -12.03
C VAL A 23 5.43 -4.83 -10.55
N HIS A 24 6.41 -4.39 -9.75
CA HIS A 24 6.25 -4.14 -8.32
C HIS A 24 5.62 -2.77 -7.99
N GLY A 25 5.19 -1.99 -8.97
CA GLY A 25 4.62 -0.66 -8.78
C GLY A 25 5.64 0.40 -8.35
N ARG A 26 6.94 0.15 -8.51
CA ARG A 26 8.03 1.07 -8.10
C ARG A 26 8.50 1.93 -9.28
N ALA A 27 7.58 2.68 -9.86
CA ALA A 27 7.84 3.50 -11.06
C ALA A 27 9.00 4.50 -10.87
N GLU A 28 9.05 5.21 -9.72
CA GLU A 28 10.11 6.18 -9.47
C GLU A 28 11.52 5.58 -9.44
N GLN A 29 11.64 4.33 -8.98
CA GLN A 29 12.91 3.61 -8.97
C GLN A 29 13.28 3.14 -10.37
N ALA A 30 12.30 2.73 -11.18
CA ALA A 30 12.50 2.39 -12.58
C ALA A 30 13.00 3.61 -13.38
N ASP A 31 12.40 4.79 -13.17
CA ASP A 31 12.80 6.02 -13.85
C ASP A 31 14.24 6.44 -13.51
N LYS A 32 14.64 6.30 -12.24
CA LYS A 32 16.03 6.52 -11.81
C LYS A 32 17.00 5.55 -12.49
N LEU A 33 16.60 4.29 -12.64
CA LEU A 33 17.41 3.26 -13.29
C LEU A 33 17.55 3.53 -14.80
N CYS A 34 16.49 4.03 -15.45
CA CYS A 34 16.53 4.45 -16.85
C CYS A 34 17.52 5.59 -17.07
N LYS A 35 17.49 6.63 -16.22
CA LYS A 35 18.46 7.75 -16.29
C LYS A 35 19.90 7.28 -16.09
N GLU A 36 20.14 6.36 -15.14
CA GLU A 36 21.48 5.79 -14.96
C GLU A 36 21.97 5.03 -16.20
N ALA A 37 21.08 4.36 -16.92
CA ALA A 37 21.44 3.68 -18.15
C ALA A 37 21.70 4.64 -19.32
N GLU A 38 20.94 5.73 -19.42
CA GLU A 38 21.17 6.81 -20.39
C GLU A 38 22.54 7.47 -20.16
N GLU A 39 22.90 7.75 -18.90
CA GLU A 39 24.23 8.26 -18.52
C GLU A 39 25.36 7.30 -18.92
N ARG A 40 25.08 5.99 -18.97
CA ARG A 40 26.03 4.96 -19.41
C ARG A 40 25.96 4.69 -20.91
N GLY A 41 25.12 5.39 -21.67
CA GLY A 41 24.96 5.20 -23.11
C GLY A 41 24.22 3.94 -23.53
N VAL A 42 23.46 3.32 -22.62
CA VAL A 42 22.72 2.07 -22.90
C VAL A 42 21.27 2.40 -23.23
N THR A 43 20.87 2.15 -24.48
CA THR A 43 19.48 2.32 -24.91
C THR A 43 18.60 1.20 -24.35
N ILE A 44 17.76 1.52 -23.37
CA ILE A 44 16.73 0.63 -22.82
C ILE A 44 15.48 0.74 -23.69
N LYS A 45 14.85 -0.40 -24.03
CA LYS A 45 13.51 -0.37 -24.60
C LYS A 45 12.51 -0.12 -23.47
N SER A 46 11.80 1.01 -23.51
CA SER A 46 10.71 1.28 -22.57
C SER A 46 9.63 0.21 -22.74
N THR A 47 9.73 -0.84 -21.94
CA THR A 47 8.76 -1.93 -21.99
C THR A 47 7.63 -1.48 -21.08
N VAL A 48 6.53 -1.00 -21.67
CA VAL A 48 5.31 -0.68 -20.92
C VAL A 48 4.88 -1.97 -20.24
N CYS A 49 4.98 -1.99 -18.92
CA CYS A 49 4.63 -3.16 -18.12
C CYS A 49 3.54 -2.77 -17.16
N GLU A 50 2.42 -3.46 -17.30
CA GLU A 50 1.30 -3.35 -16.40
C GLU A 50 1.77 -3.76 -15.00
N VAL A 51 1.40 -2.96 -14.00
CA VAL A 51 1.67 -3.27 -12.60
C VAL A 51 0.94 -4.56 -12.25
N ASP A 52 1.60 -5.46 -11.52
CA ASP A 52 0.94 -6.71 -11.14
C ASP A 52 -0.19 -6.41 -10.13
N PRO A 53 -1.41 -6.94 -10.34
CA PRO A 53 -2.58 -6.69 -9.49
C PRO A 53 -2.40 -7.07 -8.01
N ARG A 54 -1.33 -7.78 -7.66
CA ARG A 54 -0.90 -8.05 -6.28
C ARG A 54 -0.29 -6.82 -5.60
N PHE A 55 0.41 -6.00 -6.38
CA PHE A 55 1.08 -4.78 -5.93
C PHE A 55 0.24 -3.52 -6.15
N ASP A 56 -0.79 -3.60 -6.98
CA ASP A 56 -1.90 -2.65 -6.91
C ASP A 56 -2.43 -2.63 -5.48
N GLU A 57 -2.24 -1.50 -4.80
CA GLU A 57 -2.84 -1.24 -3.50
C GLU A 57 -4.34 -1.45 -3.64
N LYS A 58 -4.81 -2.63 -3.23
CA LYS A 58 -6.24 -2.92 -3.15
C LYS A 58 -6.80 -1.91 -2.18
N LYS A 59 -7.47 -0.89 -2.72
CA LYS A 59 -8.24 0.08 -1.95
C LYS A 59 -9.06 -0.73 -0.98
N ASN A 60 -8.73 -0.62 0.32
CA ASN A 60 -9.32 -1.43 1.37
C ASN A 60 -10.84 -1.40 1.21
N ALA A 61 -11.40 -2.48 0.64
CA ALA A 61 -12.84 -2.57 0.46
C ALA A 61 -13.42 -2.54 1.87
N LYS A 62 -14.02 -1.40 2.22
CA LYS A 62 -14.71 -1.22 3.50
C LYS A 62 -15.70 -2.36 3.63
N LYS A 63 -15.37 -3.34 4.46
CA LYS A 63 -16.33 -4.38 4.84
C LYS A 63 -17.44 -3.66 5.59
N GLU A 64 -18.58 -3.55 4.94
CA GLU A 64 -19.68 -2.67 5.33
C GLU A 64 -20.16 -2.92 6.76
N LYS A 65 -19.99 -4.15 7.29
CA LYS A 65 -20.23 -4.48 8.71
C LYS A 65 -19.26 -5.57 9.20
N PRO A 66 -18.74 -5.47 10.43
CA PRO A 66 -17.89 -6.52 10.99
C PRO A 66 -18.73 -7.77 11.27
N LYS A 67 -18.28 -8.94 10.78
CA LYS A 67 -18.91 -10.26 11.05
C LYS A 67 -18.82 -10.68 12.53
N ARG A 68 -18.02 -9.97 13.32
CA ARG A 68 -17.79 -10.21 14.75
C ARG A 68 -17.89 -8.89 15.50
N GLU A 69 -18.57 -8.90 16.64
CA GLU A 69 -18.70 -7.73 17.52
C GLU A 69 -17.30 -7.19 17.86
N THR A 70 -17.07 -5.90 17.58
CA THR A 70 -15.84 -5.22 18.01
C THR A 70 -15.91 -4.94 19.51
N LEU A 71 -14.76 -4.80 20.17
CA LEU A 71 -14.72 -4.47 21.60
C LEU A 71 -15.58 -3.25 22.00
N PRO A 72 -15.58 -2.12 21.26
CA PRO A 72 -16.46 -0.99 21.60
C PRO A 72 -17.96 -1.36 21.53
N MET A 73 -18.39 -2.11 20.52
CA MET A 73 -19.77 -2.60 20.43
C MET A 73 -20.12 -3.51 21.62
N LYS A 74 -19.20 -4.38 22.04
CA LYS A 74 -19.37 -5.27 23.20
C LYS A 74 -19.49 -4.51 24.51
N ILE A 75 -18.67 -3.48 24.69
CA ILE A 75 -18.73 -2.60 25.87
C ILE A 75 -20.09 -1.91 25.91
N GLU A 76 -20.53 -1.35 24.79
CA GLU A 76 -21.80 -0.63 24.73
C GLU A 76 -23.01 -1.53 24.92
N ARG A 77 -23.04 -2.72 24.30
CA ARG A 77 -24.07 -3.73 24.56
C ARG A 77 -24.12 -4.13 26.03
N LYS A 78 -22.96 -4.31 26.67
CA LYS A 78 -22.89 -4.62 28.10
C LYS A 78 -23.26 -3.43 29.00
N ARG A 79 -23.09 -2.18 28.55
CA ARG A 79 -23.58 -0.98 29.27
C ARG A 79 -25.11 -0.88 29.19
N ARG A 80 -25.69 -1.02 28.00
CA ARG A 80 -27.15 -1.04 27.77
C ARG A 80 -27.82 -2.17 28.54
N GLY A 81 -27.24 -3.37 28.54
CA GLY A 81 -27.75 -4.51 29.29
C GLY A 81 -27.57 -4.43 30.82
N ARG A 82 -26.83 -3.43 31.34
CA ARG A 82 -26.64 -3.18 32.77
C ARG A 82 -27.41 -1.96 33.30
N GLY A 83 -28.19 -1.27 32.45
CA GLY A 83 -28.96 -0.10 32.86
C GLY A 83 -28.13 1.10 33.30
N LEU A 84 -26.83 1.16 32.98
CA LEU A 84 -26.01 2.33 33.25
C LEU A 84 -26.14 3.28 32.07
N GLY A 85 -27.19 4.11 32.12
CA GLY A 85 -27.36 5.26 31.23
C GLY A 85 -26.11 6.14 31.25
N THR A 86 -25.84 6.81 30.12
CA THR A 86 -24.83 7.87 30.12
C THR A 86 -25.34 9.04 30.95
N GLN A 87 -24.45 9.61 31.76
CA GLN A 87 -24.71 10.76 32.64
C GLN A 87 -25.36 11.97 31.92
N ALA A 88 -25.27 12.01 30.58
CA ALA A 88 -25.91 12.99 29.72
C ALA A 88 -27.45 12.88 29.66
N GLU A 89 -28.04 11.68 29.73
CA GLU A 89 -29.52 11.55 29.73
C GLU A 89 -30.14 12.00 31.07
N LEU A 90 -29.39 11.89 32.16
CA LEU A 90 -29.89 12.29 33.50
C LEU A 90 -29.87 13.80 33.73
N CYS A 91 -29.24 14.59 32.85
CA CYS A 91 -29.18 16.05 32.98
C CYS A 91 -30.26 16.77 32.14
N GLU A 92 -30.85 16.13 31.14
CA GLU A 92 -31.87 16.74 30.27
C GLU A 92 -33.30 16.58 30.83
N GLU A 93 -33.53 15.64 31.75
CA GLU A 93 -34.81 15.48 32.46
C GLU A 93 -34.98 16.40 33.69
N ALA A 94 -34.09 17.38 33.89
CA ALA A 94 -34.08 18.26 35.06
C ALA A 94 -34.37 19.74 34.76
N GLU A 95 -34.88 20.07 33.56
CA GLU A 95 -35.38 21.43 33.22
C GLU A 95 -36.91 21.49 33.14
#